data_AF-A0A6F8ZSQ2-F1
#
_entry.id   AF-A0A6F8ZSQ2-F1
#
_cell.length_a   1.000
_cell.length_b   1.000
_cell.length_c   1.000
_cell.angle_alpha   90.00
_cell.angle_beta   90.00
_cell.angle_gamma   90.00
#
_symmetry.space_group_name_H-M   'P 1'
#
loop_
_entity.id
_entity.type
_entity.pdbx_description
1 polymer ?
#
loop_
_entity_poly.entity_id
_entity_poly.type
_entity_poly.pdbx_seq_one_letter_code
_entity_poly.pdbx_strand_id
1 'polypeptide(L)'
;MFDSNEEACWNSDQPVRVSELKVQFQGGFSGKTCKLEGCPKDGDLAKIIDFYPEDSSSLQISFNEAPTVHRLKIVFENSADFFGRIIVYSLDILGERAL
;
A
#
# COMPACT_ATOMS: atom_id res chain seq x y z
N MET A 1 12.56 34.65 7.24
CA MET A 1 12.81 33.96 5.96
C MET A 1 13.81 32.84 6.20
N PHE A 2 13.30 31.71 6.66
CA PHE A 2 13.97 30.40 6.65
C PHE A 2 12.81 29.39 6.61
N ASP A 3 12.43 28.97 5.41
CA ASP A 3 11.56 27.81 5.23
C ASP A 3 12.41 26.58 5.54
N SER A 4 12.36 26.16 6.80
CA SER A 4 12.73 24.83 7.25
C SER A 4 11.47 23.99 7.27
N ASN A 5 11.08 23.45 6.11
CA ASN A 5 10.13 22.33 6.11
C ASN A 5 10.74 21.19 5.29
N GLU A 6 11.17 20.16 6.01
CA GLU A 6 11.70 18.91 5.48
C GLU A 6 10.57 18.16 4.75
N GLU A 7 10.40 18.50 3.47
CA GLU A 7 9.40 17.92 2.59
C GLU A 7 9.73 16.46 2.24
N ALA A 8 9.32 15.53 3.10
CA ALA A 8 8.97 14.15 2.70
C ALA A 8 8.00 13.45 3.67
N CYS A 9 7.34 14.17 4.58
CA CYS A 9 6.26 13.61 5.38
C CYS A 9 4.93 14.21 4.91
N TRP A 10 4.23 13.49 4.03
CA TRP A 10 2.82 13.74 3.75
C TRP A 10 2.00 13.46 5.01
N ASN A 11 1.93 14.41 5.94
CA ASN A 11 0.92 14.39 7.00
C ASN A 11 -0.38 14.90 6.38
N SER A 12 -1.06 14.03 5.64
CA SER A 12 -2.48 14.23 5.36
C SER A 12 -3.22 14.00 6.66
N ASP A 13 -3.42 15.07 7.43
CA ASP A 13 -4.31 15.08 8.61
C ASP A 13 -5.76 14.76 8.21
N GLN A 14 -6.03 14.64 6.91
CA GLN A 14 -7.32 14.33 6.33
C GLN A 14 -7.40 12.85 5.92
N PRO A 15 -8.52 12.17 6.25
CA PRO A 15 -8.77 10.81 5.84
C PRO A 15 -8.82 10.68 4.32
N VAL A 16 -8.29 9.58 3.79
CA VAL A 16 -8.35 9.26 2.35
C VAL A 16 -9.18 8.00 2.14
N ARG A 17 -10.09 8.05 1.18
CA ARG A 17 -10.78 6.87 0.67
C ARG A 17 -9.92 6.25 -0.42
N VAL A 18 -9.31 5.12 -0.13
CA VAL A 18 -8.45 4.43 -1.10
C VAL A 18 -9.32 3.82 -2.20
N SER A 19 -8.96 4.08 -3.45
CA SER A 19 -9.67 3.59 -4.62
C SER A 19 -8.89 2.47 -5.31
N GLU A 20 -7.58 2.63 -5.47
CA GLU A 20 -6.73 1.65 -6.17
C GLU A 20 -5.35 1.53 -5.50
N LEU A 21 -4.79 0.33 -5.55
CA LEU A 21 -3.39 0.02 -5.23
C LEU A 21 -2.73 -0.52 -6.49
N LYS A 22 -1.66 0.12 -6.96
CA LYS A 22 -0.87 -0.35 -8.09
C LYS A 22 0.50 -0.78 -7.59
N VAL A 23 0.89 -2.00 -7.90
CA VAL A 23 2.17 -2.56 -7.46
C VAL A 23 2.83 -3.29 -8.62
N GLN A 24 4.12 -3.07 -8.78
CA GLN A 24 4.97 -3.77 -9.72
C GLN A 24 6.12 -4.41 -8.95
N PHE A 25 6.26 -5.72 -9.07
CA PHE A 25 7.38 -6.44 -8.49
C PHE A 25 8.45 -6.71 -9.53
N GLN A 26 9.65 -7.08 -9.07
CA GLN A 26 10.59 -7.82 -9.91
C GLN A 26 10.15 -9.29 -9.97
N GLY A 27 10.12 -9.88 -11.17
CA GLY A 27 9.86 -11.31 -11.32
C GLY A 27 10.88 -12.16 -10.55
N GLY A 28 10.41 -13.17 -9.83
CA GLY A 28 11.14 -13.98 -8.86
C GLY A 28 11.14 -13.43 -7.43
N PHE A 29 10.60 -12.22 -7.19
CA PHE A 29 10.66 -11.50 -5.92
C PHE A 29 9.31 -10.89 -5.51
N SER A 30 8.19 -11.37 -6.05
CA SER A 30 6.87 -10.85 -5.71
C SER A 30 6.39 -11.29 -4.34
N GLY A 31 5.52 -10.50 -3.72
CA GLY A 31 4.68 -10.98 -2.62
C GLY A 31 3.61 -11.91 -3.17
N LYS A 32 3.42 -13.10 -2.57
CA LYS A 32 2.40 -14.10 -2.99
C LYS A 32 1.07 -13.92 -2.29
N THR A 33 1.12 -13.67 -0.98
CA THR A 33 -0.05 -13.44 -0.13
C THR A 33 0.19 -12.13 0.58
N CYS A 34 -0.65 -11.15 0.28
CA CYS A 34 -0.49 -9.79 0.77
C CYS A 34 -1.78 -9.35 1.47
N LYS A 35 -1.64 -8.55 2.52
CA LYS A 35 -2.76 -7.98 3.25
C LYS A 35 -2.65 -6.46 3.23
N LEU A 36 -3.76 -5.81 2.98
CA LEU A 36 -3.92 -4.39 3.20
C LEU A 36 -4.66 -4.21 4.53
N GLU A 37 -4.02 -3.50 5.45
CA GLU A 37 -4.59 -3.11 6.73
C GLU A 37 -4.72 -1.59 6.77
N GLY A 38 -5.70 -1.08 7.50
CA GLY A 38 -5.82 0.34 7.73
C GLY A 38 -6.69 0.67 8.92
N CYS A 39 -6.63 1.94 9.33
CA CYS A 39 -7.43 2.44 10.44
C CYS A 39 -7.98 3.85 10.17
N PRO A 40 -9.23 4.14 10.57
CA PRO A 40 -9.88 5.42 10.35
C PRO A 40 -9.39 6.55 11.25
N LYS A 41 -8.83 6.32 12.45
CA LYS A 41 -8.13 7.33 13.29
C LYS A 41 -7.57 6.66 14.54
N ASP A 42 -6.34 6.95 14.92
CA ASP A 42 -5.55 6.52 16.10
C ASP A 42 -5.81 5.15 16.77
N GLY A 43 -6.53 4.26 16.10
CA GLY A 43 -6.88 2.93 16.56
C GLY A 43 -6.01 1.86 15.92
N ASP A 44 -6.29 0.63 16.31
CA ASP A 44 -5.64 -0.56 15.78
C ASP A 44 -5.87 -0.70 14.26
N LEU A 45 -4.84 -1.18 13.58
CA LEU A 45 -4.92 -1.53 12.17
C LEU A 45 -5.86 -2.72 12.02
N ALA A 46 -6.92 -2.52 11.25
CA ALA A 46 -7.85 -3.58 10.87
C ALA A 46 -7.54 -4.05 9.46
N LYS A 47 -7.68 -5.36 9.23
CA LYS A 47 -7.58 -5.91 7.88
C LYS A 47 -8.68 -5.33 7.00
N ILE A 48 -8.28 -4.66 5.92
CA ILE A 48 -9.18 -4.19 4.87
C ILE A 48 -9.45 -5.35 3.92
N ILE A 49 -8.38 -5.93 3.37
CA ILE A 49 -8.50 -6.93 2.31
C ILE A 49 -7.20 -7.70 2.07
N ASP A 50 -7.33 -8.93 1.55
CA ASP A 50 -6.22 -9.76 1.08
C ASP A 50 -6.07 -9.62 -0.45
N PHE A 51 -4.85 -9.53 -0.96
CA PHE A 51 -4.54 -9.57 -2.40
C PHE A 51 -3.39 -10.52 -2.71
N TYR A 52 -3.37 -11.00 -3.96
CA TYR A 52 -2.48 -12.07 -4.41
C TYR A 52 -1.79 -11.65 -5.71
N PRO A 53 -0.69 -10.90 -5.63
CA PRO A 53 0.08 -10.53 -6.80
C PRO A 53 0.65 -11.76 -7.51
N GLU A 54 0.66 -11.70 -8.84
CA GLU A 54 1.39 -12.64 -9.68
C GLU A 54 2.89 -12.37 -9.59
N ASP A 55 3.69 -13.43 -9.72
CA ASP A 55 5.13 -13.30 -9.84
C ASP A 55 5.52 -12.87 -11.25
N SER A 56 5.38 -11.57 -11.51
CA SER A 56 5.66 -10.96 -12.80
C SER A 56 6.27 -9.57 -12.65
N SER A 57 6.95 -9.12 -13.70
CA SER A 57 7.46 -7.75 -13.80
C SER A 57 6.43 -6.75 -14.34
N SER A 58 5.17 -7.15 -14.47
CA SER A 58 4.10 -6.29 -14.99
C SER A 58 3.50 -5.45 -13.86
N LEU A 59 3.00 -4.25 -14.19
CA LEU A 59 2.21 -3.45 -13.26
C LEU A 59 0.90 -4.16 -12.97
N GLN A 60 0.63 -4.43 -11.70
CA GLN A 60 -0.58 -5.10 -11.24
C GLN A 60 -1.43 -4.14 -10.42
N ILE A 61 -2.74 -4.19 -10.60
CA ILE A 61 -3.68 -3.31 -9.94
C ILE A 61 -4.55 -4.15 -9.00
N SER A 62 -4.72 -3.67 -7.78
CA SER A 62 -5.57 -4.24 -6.76
C SER A 62 -6.57 -3.20 -6.26
N PHE A 63 -7.80 -3.67 -6.04
CA PHE A 63 -8.95 -2.97 -5.44
C PHE A 63 -9.59 -1.85 -6.25
N ASN A 64 -10.91 -1.73 -6.03
CA ASN A 64 -11.81 -0.76 -6.66
C ASN A 64 -12.45 0.19 -5.63
N GLU A 65 -12.66 -0.21 -4.37
CA GLU A 65 -13.19 0.63 -3.28
C GLU A 65 -12.74 0.10 -1.91
N ALA A 66 -11.99 0.91 -1.13
CA ALA A 66 -11.59 0.62 0.24
C ALA A 66 -12.20 1.66 1.23
N PRO A 67 -12.28 1.32 2.53
CA PRO A 67 -12.79 2.24 3.53
C PRO A 67 -11.90 3.48 3.64
N THR A 68 -12.51 4.55 4.12
CA THR A 68 -11.80 5.78 4.48
C THR A 68 -10.82 5.52 5.63
N VAL A 69 -9.54 5.79 5.41
CA VAL A 69 -8.46 5.51 6.35
C VAL A 69 -7.50 6.67 6.48
N HIS A 70 -6.92 6.81 7.66
CA HIS A 70 -5.80 7.74 7.93
C HIS A 70 -4.44 7.05 7.83
N ARG A 71 -4.39 5.74 8.13
CA ARG A 71 -3.17 4.94 8.02
C ARG A 71 -3.46 3.69 7.20
N LEU A 72 -2.51 3.36 6.34
CA LEU A 72 -2.48 2.14 5.55
C LEU A 72 -1.19 1.39 5.83
N LYS A 73 -1.29 0.07 5.85
CA LYS A 73 -0.15 -0.81 5.97
C LYS A 73 -0.34 -1.97 5.01
N ILE A 74 0.69 -2.25 4.24
CA ILE A 74 0.77 -3.43 3.39
C ILE A 74 1.61 -4.46 4.13
N VAL A 75 1.09 -5.67 4.27
CA VAL A 75 1.78 -6.81 4.86
C VAL A 75 2.03 -7.83 3.76
N PHE A 76 3.28 -8.20 3.56
CA PHE A 76 3.66 -9.30 2.69
C PHE A 76 3.89 -10.55 3.55
N GLU A 77 2.96 -11.51 3.50
CA GLU A 77 3.05 -12.70 4.35
C GLU A 77 4.00 -13.76 3.77
N ASN A 78 4.03 -13.87 2.44
CA ASN A 78 4.86 -14.83 1.72
C ASN A 78 5.53 -14.16 0.52
N SER A 79 6.75 -14.57 0.22
CA SER A 79 7.49 -14.16 -0.99
C SER A 79 7.58 -15.30 -2.01
N ALA A 80 7.72 -14.93 -3.28
CA ALA A 80 8.14 -15.83 -4.34
C ALA A 80 9.61 -16.25 -4.24
N ASP A 81 10.46 -15.40 -3.69
CA ASP A 81 11.87 -15.69 -3.48
C ASP A 81 12.08 -16.67 -2.32
N PHE A 82 13.03 -17.59 -2.47
CA PHE A 82 13.35 -18.61 -1.48
C PHE A 82 13.88 -18.03 -0.16
N PHE A 83 14.54 -16.88 -0.21
CA PHE A 83 15.09 -16.21 0.97
C PHE A 83 14.14 -15.15 1.54
N GLY A 84 12.90 -15.08 1.06
CA GLY A 84 11.90 -14.13 1.55
C GLY A 84 12.09 -12.70 1.07
N ARG A 85 12.99 -12.45 0.09
CA ARG A 85 13.21 -11.09 -0.42
C ARG A 85 12.01 -10.62 -1.24
N ILE A 86 11.66 -9.35 -1.12
CA ILE A 86 10.61 -8.73 -1.92
C ILE A 86 11.20 -7.48 -2.57
N ILE A 87 11.06 -7.38 -3.89
CA ILE A 87 11.58 -6.25 -4.65
C ILE A 87 10.40 -5.58 -5.36
N VAL A 88 10.13 -4.33 -4.97
CA VAL A 88 9.08 -3.49 -5.53
C VAL A 88 9.72 -2.45 -6.43
N TYR A 89 9.29 -2.41 -7.69
CA TYR A 89 9.71 -1.41 -8.67
C TYR A 89 8.84 -0.16 -8.63
N SER A 90 7.52 -0.34 -8.54
CA SER A 90 6.55 0.76 -8.40
C SER A 90 5.50 0.39 -7.38
N LEU A 91 5.11 1.38 -6.58
CA LEU A 91 4.01 1.27 -5.62
C LEU A 91 3.26 2.60 -5.60
N ASP A 92 2.03 2.58 -6.10
CA ASP A 92 1.16 3.75 -6.14
C ASP A 92 -0.14 3.43 -5.40
N ILE A 93 -0.56 4.34 -4.53
CA ILE A 93 -1.83 4.27 -3.82
C ILE A 93 -2.67 5.45 -4.30
N LEU A 94 -3.77 5.15 -4.98
CA LEU A 94 -4.72 6.14 -5.46
C LEU A 94 -5.91 6.20 -4.53
N GLY A 95 -6.41 7.40 -4.28
CA GLY A 95 -7.58 7.61 -3.45
C GLY A 95 -8.07 9.04 -3.54
N GLU A 96 -9.28 9.24 -3.04
CA GLU A 96 -9.93 10.54 -2.98
C GLU A 96 -9.95 11.03 -1.52
N ARG A 97 -9.85 12.35 -1.33
CA ARG A 97 -10.02 12.93 0.01
C ARG A 97 -11.45 12.66 0.47
N ALA A 98 -11.61 12.13 1.68
CA ALA A 98 -12.94 12.01 2.26
C ALA A 98 -13.42 13.40 2.67
N LEU A 99 -14.59 13.79 2.14
CA LEU A 99 -15.29 15.05 2.47
C LEU A 99 -15.88 15.03 3.88
#